data_AF-A0A958SKB2-F1
#
_entry.id   AF-A0A958SKB2-F1
#
_cell.length_a   1.000
_cell.length_b   1.000
_cell.length_c   1.000
_cell.angle_alpha   90.00
_cell.angle_beta   90.00
_cell.angle_gamma   90.00
#
_symmetry.space_group_name_H-M   'P 1'
#
loop_
_entity.id
_entity.type
_entity.pdbx_description
1 polymer ?
#
loop_
_entity_poly.entity_id
_entity_poly.type
_entity_poly.pdbx_seq_one_letter_code
_entity_poly.pdbx_strand_id
1 'polypeptide(L)'
;MRRGFLLLILSFWTTAVWARLDVVCNEQNCLQSGWKAYDSFGTSFDIQCINEECSQYGWIESSSAGLTKRYECLQGQCFQYGYDVINEKTKKVIQQVRCQNNDCAHQGWTQAKDQFLKMNVVCESADCFRYGWKAHFAGRVMHAISCLRESCYTYGWTQEP
;
A
#
# COMPACT_ATOMS: atom_id res chain seq x y z
N MET A 1 -14.09 -0.70 -22.80
CA MET A 1 -13.71 0.19 -21.68
C MET A 1 -13.27 -0.70 -20.51
N ARG A 2 -11.96 -0.97 -20.38
CA ARG A 2 -11.42 -1.80 -19.28
C ARG A 2 -11.26 -0.91 -18.05
N ARG A 3 -12.14 -1.08 -17.07
CA ARG A 3 -12.02 -0.48 -15.73
C ARG A 3 -11.00 -1.30 -14.96
N GLY A 4 -9.73 -0.89 -15.00
CA GLY A 4 -8.71 -1.43 -14.11
C GLY A 4 -8.91 -0.82 -12.73
N PHE A 5 -9.17 -1.66 -11.73
CA PHE A 5 -9.37 -1.26 -10.33
C PHE A 5 -8.01 -1.21 -9.61
N LEU A 6 -7.83 -0.22 -8.72
CA LEU A 6 -6.52 0.35 -8.42
C LEU A 6 -6.17 0.32 -6.91
N LEU A 7 -5.10 -0.36 -6.41
CA LEU A 7 -4.65 -0.50 -4.98
C LEU A 7 -3.52 0.43 -4.54
N LEU A 8 -3.34 0.72 -3.27
CA LEU A 8 -2.06 1.26 -2.76
C LEU A 8 -1.89 0.81 -1.32
N ILE A 9 -0.75 0.19 -1.00
CA ILE A 9 -0.47 -0.28 0.35
C ILE A 9 0.99 0.02 0.69
N LEU A 10 1.17 0.81 1.74
CA LEU A 10 2.47 1.04 2.34
C LEU A 10 2.84 -0.15 3.22
N SER A 11 4.04 -0.66 3.03
CA SER A 11 4.51 -1.82 3.76
C SER A 11 5.48 -1.41 4.86
N PHE A 12 4.96 -1.30 6.09
CA PHE A 12 5.75 -0.95 7.28
C PHE A 12 5.81 -2.13 8.24
N TRP A 13 6.98 -2.76 8.30
CA TRP A 13 7.24 -3.87 9.23
C TRP A 13 8.28 -3.53 10.31
N THR A 14 8.91 -2.37 10.29
CA THR A 14 10.12 -2.18 11.12
C THR A 14 10.12 -1.03 12.12
N THR A 15 9.16 -0.10 12.14
CA THR A 15 9.19 0.97 13.17
C THR A 15 7.84 1.56 13.61
N ALA A 16 6.70 1.15 13.04
CA ALA A 16 5.42 1.83 13.34
C ALA A 16 4.23 0.88 13.41
N VAL A 17 4.38 -0.24 14.11
CA VAL A 17 3.21 -1.07 14.50
C VAL A 17 2.28 -0.33 15.49
N TRP A 18 2.65 0.88 15.92
CA TRP A 18 1.97 1.63 16.99
C TRP A 18 1.65 3.07 16.59
N ALA A 19 1.94 3.45 15.34
CA ALA A 19 1.77 4.83 14.89
C ALA A 19 0.54 4.90 13.99
N ARG A 20 -0.29 5.90 14.22
CA ARG A 20 -1.28 6.31 13.22
C ARG A 20 -0.55 6.88 12.01
N LEU A 21 -1.05 6.56 10.82
CA LEU A 21 -0.61 7.15 9.56
C LEU A 21 -1.79 7.85 8.89
N ASP A 22 -1.62 9.12 8.54
CA ASP A 22 -2.57 9.87 7.73
C ASP A 22 -2.04 9.98 6.30
N VAL A 23 -2.85 9.54 5.34
CA VAL A 23 -2.51 9.56 3.91
C VAL A 23 -3.42 10.52 3.17
N VAL A 24 -2.83 11.38 2.33
CA VAL A 24 -3.53 12.37 1.52
C VAL A 24 -3.13 12.23 0.06
N CYS A 25 -4.11 12.04 -0.81
CA CYS A 25 -3.88 11.99 -2.25
C CYS A 25 -3.52 13.38 -2.79
N ASN A 26 -2.49 13.41 -3.64
CA ASN A 26 -2.21 14.60 -4.43
C ASN A 26 -3.33 14.77 -5.48
N GLU A 27 -3.79 16.01 -5.69
CA GLU A 27 -4.79 16.36 -6.72
C GLU A 27 -6.06 15.50 -6.72
N GLN A 28 -6.40 14.94 -5.56
CA GLN A 28 -7.52 14.00 -5.39
C GLN A 28 -7.43 12.75 -6.28
N ASN A 29 -6.22 12.33 -6.66
CA ASN A 29 -5.99 11.10 -7.40
C ASN A 29 -4.62 10.49 -7.04
N CYS A 30 -4.61 9.65 -6.01
CA CYS A 30 -3.40 9.00 -5.52
C CYS A 30 -2.66 8.19 -6.60
N LEU A 31 -3.40 7.61 -7.55
CA LEU A 31 -2.87 6.59 -8.46
C LEU A 31 -2.28 7.17 -9.74
N GLN A 32 -2.48 8.46 -9.94
CA GLN A 32 -1.90 9.23 -11.02
C GLN A 32 -0.88 10.24 -10.47
N SER A 33 -1.29 11.03 -9.47
CA SER A 33 -0.50 12.14 -8.94
C SER A 33 0.31 11.78 -7.69
N GLY A 34 0.23 10.54 -7.21
CA GLY A 34 0.89 10.12 -5.98
C GLY A 34 0.21 10.62 -4.71
N TRP A 35 0.85 10.41 -3.56
CA TRP A 35 0.31 10.80 -2.25
C TRP A 35 1.39 11.13 -1.26
N LYS A 36 0.98 11.78 -0.18
CA LYS A 36 1.81 11.99 1.00
C LYS A 36 1.25 11.22 2.17
N ALA A 37 2.14 10.67 2.99
CA ALA A 37 1.78 10.03 4.24
C ALA A 37 2.55 10.68 5.39
N TYR A 38 1.90 10.79 6.53
CA TYR A 38 2.46 11.38 7.75
C TYR A 38 2.20 10.43 8.91
N ASP A 39 3.26 10.05 9.62
CA ASP A 39 3.09 9.29 10.86
C ASP A 39 2.89 10.23 12.06
N SER A 40 2.36 9.66 13.15
CA SER A 40 2.15 10.39 14.41
C SER A 40 3.45 10.85 15.09
N PHE A 41 4.62 10.48 14.57
CA PHE A 41 5.94 10.89 15.07
C PHE A 41 6.56 12.02 14.22
N GLY A 42 5.88 12.49 13.18
CA GLY A 42 6.33 13.57 12.31
C GLY A 42 7.20 13.12 11.14
N THR A 43 7.38 11.81 10.91
CA THR A 43 7.97 11.31 9.67
C THR A 43 6.99 11.54 8.53
N SER A 44 7.49 12.06 7.41
CA SER A 44 6.72 12.18 6.19
C SER A 44 7.26 11.25 5.12
N PHE A 45 6.36 10.78 4.28
CA PHE A 45 6.64 9.97 3.12
C PHE A 45 6.03 10.65 1.90
N ASP A 46 6.85 10.86 0.87
CA ASP A 46 6.41 11.32 -0.44
C ASP A 46 6.38 10.12 -1.38
N ILE A 47 5.22 9.87 -1.98
CA ILE A 47 5.03 8.76 -2.90
C ILE A 47 4.69 9.29 -4.29
N GLN A 48 5.46 8.87 -5.27
CA GLN A 48 5.36 9.30 -6.66
C GLN A 48 5.11 8.10 -7.58
N CYS A 49 4.10 8.24 -8.46
CA CYS A 49 3.82 7.22 -9.46
C CYS A 49 4.91 7.17 -10.52
N ILE A 50 5.30 5.96 -10.89
CA ILE A 50 6.18 5.74 -12.04
C ILE A 50 5.34 5.94 -13.30
N ASN A 51 5.80 6.81 -14.20
CA ASN A 51 5.10 7.19 -15.44
C ASN A 51 3.64 7.65 -15.20
N GLU A 52 3.36 8.33 -14.09
CA GLU A 52 2.02 8.81 -13.74
C GLU A 52 0.95 7.70 -13.67
N GLU A 53 1.36 6.43 -13.55
CA GLU A 53 0.44 5.28 -13.49
C GLU A 53 0.92 4.28 -12.43
N CYS A 54 0.63 4.57 -11.16
CA CYS A 54 1.01 3.72 -10.03
C CYS A 54 0.50 2.28 -10.16
N SER A 55 -0.63 2.11 -10.83
CA SER A 55 -1.27 0.81 -10.99
C SER A 55 -0.60 -0.15 -11.92
N GLN A 56 0.08 0.43 -12.90
CA GLN A 56 0.66 -0.29 -14.01
C GLN A 56 2.16 -0.47 -13.80
N TYR A 57 2.85 0.58 -13.34
CA TYR A 57 4.30 0.57 -13.20
C TYR A 57 4.78 0.58 -11.75
N GLY A 58 3.91 0.94 -10.81
CA GLY A 58 4.24 1.05 -9.40
C GLY A 58 4.69 2.46 -9.02
N TRP A 59 5.38 2.59 -7.89
CA TRP A 59 5.68 3.89 -7.28
C TRP A 59 7.03 3.91 -6.56
N ILE A 60 7.52 5.13 -6.31
CA ILE A 60 8.70 5.37 -5.47
C ILE A 60 8.23 6.05 -4.20
N GLU A 61 8.61 5.50 -3.05
CA GLU A 61 8.43 6.10 -1.73
C GLU A 61 9.76 6.68 -1.26
N SER A 62 9.74 7.94 -0.83
CA SER A 62 10.87 8.61 -0.19
C SER A 62 10.46 9.11 1.18
N SER A 63 11.18 8.73 2.23
CA SER A 63 10.94 9.24 3.58
C SER A 63 11.79 10.47 3.88
N SER A 64 11.30 11.34 4.78
CA SER A 64 12.09 12.46 5.33
C SER A 64 13.36 12.01 6.06
N ALA A 65 13.43 10.74 6.48
CA ALA A 65 14.60 10.11 7.06
C ALA A 65 15.62 9.59 6.02
N GLY A 66 15.39 9.82 4.73
CA GLY A 66 16.31 9.45 3.64
C GLY A 66 16.23 8.00 3.19
N LEU A 67 15.17 7.27 3.54
CA LEU A 67 14.92 5.92 3.01
C LEU A 67 14.15 6.03 1.69
N THR A 68 14.61 5.34 0.66
CA THR A 68 13.91 5.24 -0.63
C THR A 68 13.59 3.78 -0.94
N LYS A 69 12.33 3.52 -1.29
CA LYS A 69 11.85 2.21 -1.75
C LYS A 69 11.17 2.37 -3.10
N ARG A 70 11.31 1.36 -3.94
CA ARG A 70 10.55 1.20 -5.18
C ARG A 70 9.55 0.09 -5.00
N TYR A 71 8.35 0.31 -5.50
CA TYR A 71 7.28 -0.65 -5.55
C TYR A 71 7.06 -0.98 -7.02
N GLU A 72 7.22 -2.23 -7.41
CA GLU A 72 7.20 -2.65 -8.82
C GLU A 72 6.06 -3.64 -9.07
N CYS A 73 5.15 -3.29 -9.98
CA CYS A 73 3.99 -4.10 -10.29
C CYS A 73 4.36 -5.42 -10.96
N LEU A 74 3.76 -6.51 -10.49
CA LEU A 74 3.87 -7.78 -11.20
C LEU A 74 3.00 -7.75 -12.45
N GLN A 75 3.56 -8.18 -13.58
CA GLN A 75 2.87 -8.26 -14.88
C GLN A 75 2.19 -6.95 -15.29
N GLY A 76 2.76 -5.81 -14.89
CA GLY A 76 2.20 -4.49 -15.18
C GLY A 76 0.84 -4.22 -14.53
N GLN A 77 0.46 -4.97 -13.49
CA GLN A 77 -0.82 -4.82 -12.80
C GLN A 77 -0.63 -5.10 -11.31
N CYS A 78 -0.25 -4.07 -10.56
CA CYS A 78 -0.02 -4.16 -9.12
C CYS A 78 -1.22 -4.77 -8.37
N PHE A 79 -2.39 -4.65 -8.97
CA PHE A 79 -3.66 -4.81 -8.28
C PHE A 79 -4.45 -6.05 -8.60
N GLN A 80 -4.05 -6.62 -9.71
CA GLN A 80 -4.43 -7.94 -10.10
C GLN A 80 -3.44 -8.94 -9.52
N TYR A 81 -2.13 -8.67 -9.53
CA TYR A 81 -1.15 -9.69 -9.16
C TYR A 81 -0.34 -9.39 -7.90
N GLY A 82 -0.30 -8.13 -7.47
CA GLY A 82 0.60 -7.65 -6.42
C GLY A 82 1.86 -7.00 -6.97
N TYR A 83 2.83 -6.75 -6.10
CA TYR A 83 4.06 -6.02 -6.40
C TYR A 83 5.20 -6.44 -5.47
N ASP A 84 6.42 -6.13 -5.89
CA ASP A 84 7.61 -6.27 -5.05
C ASP A 84 8.05 -4.92 -4.50
N VAL A 85 8.52 -4.92 -3.26
CA VAL A 85 9.09 -3.74 -2.60
C VAL A 85 10.60 -3.91 -2.60
N ILE A 86 11.27 -2.99 -3.27
CA ILE A 86 12.69 -3.01 -3.55
C ILE A 86 13.34 -1.87 -2.77
N ASN A 87 14.41 -2.16 -2.03
CA ASN A 87 15.24 -1.12 -1.46
C ASN A 87 16.05 -0.47 -2.59
N GLU A 88 15.83 0.82 -2.86
CA GLU A 88 16.45 1.46 -4.03
C GLU A 88 17.98 1.57 -3.92
N LYS A 89 18.54 1.56 -2.70
CA LYS A 89 19.98 1.62 -2.48
C LYS A 89 20.66 0.28 -2.73
N THR A 90 20.07 -0.82 -2.25
CA THR A 90 20.67 -2.16 -2.37
C THR A 90 20.19 -2.94 -3.57
N LYS A 91 19.12 -2.48 -4.23
CA LYS A 91 18.41 -3.15 -5.32
C LYS A 91 17.88 -4.54 -4.97
N LYS A 92 17.74 -4.83 -3.67
CA LYS A 92 17.17 -6.10 -3.19
C LYS A 92 15.68 -5.96 -2.97
N VAL A 93 14.94 -6.99 -3.34
CA VAL A 93 13.56 -7.20 -2.89
C VAL A 93 13.60 -7.40 -1.38
N ILE A 94 12.90 -6.55 -0.65
CA ILE A 94 12.81 -6.57 0.82
C ILE A 94 11.43 -7.00 1.31
N GLN A 95 10.44 -7.01 0.42
CA GLN A 95 9.10 -7.51 0.70
C GLN A 95 8.35 -7.81 -0.59
N GLN A 96 7.43 -8.77 -0.50
CA GLN A 96 6.57 -9.21 -1.57
C GLN A 96 5.11 -9.04 -1.16
N VAL A 97 4.29 -8.48 -2.05
CA VAL A 97 2.84 -8.37 -1.91
C VAL A 97 2.20 -9.17 -3.02
N ARG A 98 1.24 -10.04 -2.69
CA ARG A 98 0.57 -10.94 -3.66
C ARG A 98 -0.92 -10.93 -3.44
N CYS A 99 -1.68 -10.62 -4.49
CA CYS A 99 -3.14 -10.67 -4.44
C CYS A 99 -3.66 -12.10 -4.24
N GLN A 100 -4.76 -12.23 -3.51
CA GLN A 100 -5.51 -13.48 -3.47
C GLN A 100 -6.40 -13.57 -4.71
N ASN A 101 -6.45 -14.73 -5.36
CA ASN A 101 -7.26 -14.99 -6.56
C ASN A 101 -7.13 -13.93 -7.67
N ASN A 102 -5.93 -13.36 -7.80
CA ASN A 102 -5.63 -12.27 -8.72
C ASN A 102 -6.53 -11.02 -8.56
N ASP A 103 -7.00 -10.72 -7.35
CA ASP A 103 -7.85 -9.55 -7.11
C ASP A 103 -7.67 -9.05 -5.68
N CYS A 104 -6.68 -8.19 -5.43
CA CYS A 104 -6.53 -7.71 -4.07
C CYS A 104 -7.60 -6.69 -3.62
N ALA A 105 -8.36 -6.09 -4.54
CA ALA A 105 -9.41 -5.12 -4.22
C ALA A 105 -10.59 -5.75 -3.48
N HIS A 106 -10.92 -6.99 -3.84
CA HIS A 106 -12.07 -7.70 -3.28
C HIS A 106 -11.66 -8.90 -2.41
N GLN A 107 -10.52 -9.53 -2.72
CA GLN A 107 -10.07 -10.77 -2.06
C GLN A 107 -8.95 -10.53 -1.04
N GLY A 108 -8.42 -9.30 -0.97
CA GLY A 108 -7.26 -9.01 -0.14
C GLY A 108 -5.97 -9.62 -0.69
N TRP A 109 -4.91 -9.57 0.12
CA TRP A 109 -3.56 -9.97 -0.30
C TRP A 109 -2.77 -10.59 0.82
N THR A 110 -1.61 -11.12 0.47
CA THR A 110 -0.59 -11.50 1.44
C THR A 110 0.61 -10.58 1.30
N GLN A 111 1.26 -10.29 2.41
CA GLN A 111 2.49 -9.52 2.48
C GLN A 111 3.54 -10.37 3.17
N ALA A 112 4.70 -10.57 2.55
CA ALA A 112 5.79 -11.35 3.11
C ALA A 112 7.09 -10.56 3.04
N LYS A 113 7.72 -10.31 4.17
CA LYS A 113 9.09 -9.75 4.23
C LYS A 113 10.13 -10.85 4.00
N ASP A 114 9.86 -12.01 4.59
CA ASP A 114 10.61 -13.25 4.44
C ASP A 114 9.66 -14.45 4.68
N GLN A 115 10.22 -15.66 4.68
CA GLN A 115 9.45 -16.89 4.86
C GLN A 115 8.77 -17.03 6.24
N PHE A 116 9.20 -16.26 7.25
CA PHE A 116 8.67 -16.31 8.61
C PHE A 116 7.74 -15.14 8.92
N LEU A 117 7.92 -14.01 8.26
CA LEU A 117 7.16 -12.79 8.47
C LEU A 117 6.14 -12.58 7.35
N LYS A 118 4.96 -13.19 7.54
CA LYS A 118 3.82 -13.10 6.63
C LYS A 118 2.59 -12.51 7.31
N MET A 119 2.01 -11.49 6.68
CA MET A 119 0.70 -10.92 7.01
C MET A 119 -0.32 -11.30 5.94
N ASN A 120 -1.56 -11.50 6.38
CA ASN A 120 -2.72 -11.59 5.49
C ASN A 120 -3.53 -10.32 5.65
N VAL A 121 -3.92 -9.72 4.54
CA VAL A 121 -4.80 -8.56 4.54
C VAL A 121 -6.15 -8.96 4.00
N VAL A 122 -7.19 -8.57 4.72
CA VAL A 122 -8.58 -8.91 4.43
C VAL A 122 -9.37 -7.63 4.22
N CYS A 123 -10.17 -7.60 3.15
CA CYS A 123 -11.04 -6.47 2.84
C CYS A 123 -12.22 -6.38 3.79
N GLU A 124 -12.56 -5.16 4.19
CA GLU A 124 -13.85 -4.92 4.82
C GLU A 124 -14.96 -4.93 3.77
N SER A 125 -16.08 -5.59 4.08
CA SER A 125 -17.26 -5.67 3.20
C SER A 125 -16.97 -6.12 1.76
N ALA A 126 -15.94 -6.95 1.57
CA ALA A 126 -15.47 -7.43 0.26
C ALA A 126 -15.06 -6.33 -0.73
N ASP A 127 -14.81 -5.11 -0.25
CA ASP A 127 -14.33 -3.98 -1.03
C ASP A 127 -13.36 -3.18 -0.16
N CYS A 128 -12.07 -3.52 -0.29
CA CYS A 128 -10.99 -2.88 0.46
C CYS A 128 -10.99 -1.35 0.26
N PHE A 129 -11.57 -0.84 -0.82
CA PHE A 129 -11.21 0.44 -1.42
C PHE A 129 -12.18 1.54 -1.20
N ARG A 130 -13.39 1.08 -1.02
CA ARG A 130 -14.46 1.89 -0.50
C ARG A 130 -14.45 1.89 1.01
N TYR A 131 -14.20 0.74 1.64
CA TYR A 131 -14.43 0.56 3.08
C TYR A 131 -13.16 0.41 3.91
N GLY A 132 -12.04 0.06 3.30
CA GLY A 132 -10.79 -0.18 4.01
C GLY A 132 -10.52 -1.67 4.25
N TRP A 133 -9.46 -1.96 5.01
CA TRP A 133 -8.99 -3.33 5.20
C TRP A 133 -8.25 -3.52 6.51
N LYS A 134 -8.12 -4.78 6.94
CA LYS A 134 -7.38 -5.17 8.15
C LYS A 134 -6.19 -6.03 7.81
N ALA A 135 -5.03 -5.67 8.34
CA ALA A 135 -3.83 -6.49 8.27
C ALA A 135 -3.77 -7.42 9.48
N HIS A 136 -3.62 -8.72 9.23
CA HIS A 136 -3.53 -9.76 10.25
C HIS A 136 -2.15 -10.41 10.28
N PHE A 137 -1.55 -10.51 11.46
CA PHE A 137 -0.34 -11.28 11.71
C PHE A 137 -0.60 -12.27 12.83
N ALA A 138 -0.25 -13.55 12.61
CA ALA A 138 -0.48 -14.63 13.58
C ALA A 138 -1.92 -14.67 14.15
N GLY A 139 -2.91 -14.37 13.31
CA GLY A 139 -4.34 -14.36 13.68
C GLY A 139 -4.82 -13.10 14.41
N ARG A 140 -3.95 -12.13 14.69
CA ARG A 140 -4.31 -10.87 15.35
C ARG A 140 -4.34 -9.73 14.34
N VAL A 141 -5.28 -8.81 14.50
CA VAL A 141 -5.29 -7.54 13.76
C VAL A 141 -4.08 -6.73 14.22
N MET A 142 -3.27 -6.31 13.26
CA MET A 142 -2.08 -5.48 13.48
C MET A 142 -2.35 -4.02 13.18
N HIS A 143 -3.16 -3.77 12.15
CA HIS A 143 -3.56 -2.45 11.72
C HIS A 143 -4.91 -2.52 11.00
N ALA A 144 -5.70 -1.45 11.11
CA ALA A 144 -6.90 -1.21 10.33
C ALA A 144 -6.71 0.04 9.47
N ILE A 145 -7.15 -0.03 8.23
CA ILE A 145 -7.18 1.10 7.31
C ILE A 145 -8.62 1.47 7.04
N SER A 146 -8.90 2.77 7.09
CA SER A 146 -10.22 3.36 6.84
C SER A 146 -10.10 4.40 5.73
N CYS A 147 -10.88 4.23 4.67
CA CYS A 147 -10.90 5.17 3.55
C CYS A 147 -11.59 6.49 3.93
N LEU A 148 -11.02 7.61 3.50
CA LEU A 148 -11.66 8.91 3.67
C LEU A 148 -12.78 9.06 2.62
N ARG A 149 -13.98 9.46 3.08
CA ARG A 149 -15.14 9.75 2.22
C ARG A 149 -15.46 8.62 1.22
N GLU A 150 -15.39 7.38 1.69
CA GLU A 150 -15.64 6.17 0.89
C GLU A 150 -14.74 6.00 -0.35
N SER A 151 -13.58 6.67 -0.41
CA SER A 151 -12.60 6.45 -1.48
C SER A 151 -11.18 6.71 -1.00
N CYS A 152 -10.44 5.62 -0.78
CA CYS A 152 -9.02 5.68 -0.45
C CYS A 152 -8.19 6.39 -1.53
N TYR A 153 -8.60 6.34 -2.80
CA TYR A 153 -7.79 6.84 -3.93
C TYR A 153 -8.08 8.25 -4.36
N THR A 154 -9.26 8.73 -3.99
CA THR A 154 -9.63 10.11 -4.27
C THR A 154 -9.21 11.00 -3.12
N TYR A 155 -9.36 10.52 -1.88
CA TYR A 155 -9.20 11.40 -0.71
C TYR A 155 -8.08 10.97 0.22
N GLY A 156 -7.63 9.72 0.13
CA GLY A 156 -6.65 9.14 1.05
C GLY A 156 -7.31 8.29 2.12
N TRP A 157 -6.53 7.89 3.12
CA TRP A 157 -6.94 6.96 4.16
C TRP A 157 -6.21 7.22 5.47
N THR A 158 -6.78 6.71 6.55
CA THR A 158 -6.08 6.63 7.84
C THR A 158 -5.72 5.17 8.10
N GLN A 159 -4.52 4.95 8.63
CA GLN A 159 -4.13 3.66 9.18
C GLN A 159 -3.97 3.81 10.69
N GLU A 160 -4.65 2.92 11.42
CA GLU A 160 -4.59 2.83 12.87
C GLU A 160 -3.95 1.47 13.26
N PRO A 161 -3.18 1.39 14.36
CA PRO A 161 -2.71 0.14 14.95
C PRO A 161 -3.81 -0.70 15.61
#